data_AF-A0A1F8APJ7-F1
#
_entry.id   AF-A0A1F8APJ7-F1
#
_cell.length_a   1.000
_cell.length_b   1.000
_cell.length_c   1.000
_cell.angle_alpha   90.00
_cell.angle_beta   90.00
_cell.angle_gamma   90.00
#
_symmetry.space_group_name_H-M   'P 1'
#
loop_
_entity.id
_entity.type
_entity.pdbx_description
1 polymer ?
#
loop_
_entity_poly.entity_id
_entity_poly.type
_entity_poly.pdbx_seq_one_letter_code
_entity_poly.pdbx_strand_id
1 'polypeptide(L)'
;MIKSISVELIVLTATVILIKNFVGNFNLKLGKLAIFVFPLVSFVIGFTLRLSGNQELVDIGYFFTEFTTLFVTVLFSLCIYFGQIKYWRIK
;
A
#
# COMPACT_ATOMS: atom_id res chain seq x y z
N MET A 1 -0.14 16.05 15.66
CA MET A 1 -1.09 14.93 15.83
C MET A 1 -2.32 15.05 14.93
N ILE A 2 -3.22 16.02 15.13
CA ILE A 2 -4.45 16.16 14.31
C ILE A 2 -4.15 16.27 12.81
N LYS A 3 -3.23 17.15 12.39
CA LYS A 3 -2.83 17.30 10.98
C LYS A 3 -2.28 16.01 10.37
N SER A 4 -1.51 15.23 11.13
CA SER A 4 -0.91 13.97 10.67
C SER A 4 -1.99 12.91 10.42
N ILE A 5 -2.97 12.82 11.32
CA ILE A 5 -4.11 11.90 11.20
C ILE A 5 -4.97 12.27 9.98
N SER A 6 -5.16 13.57 9.71
CA SER A 6 -5.91 14.02 8.53
C SER A 6 -5.25 13.58 7.22
N VAL A 7 -3.92 13.70 7.14
CA VAL A 7 -3.14 13.29 5.97
C VAL A 7 -3.21 11.78 5.77
N GLU A 8 -3.10 10.99 6.83
CA GLU A 8 -3.26 9.53 6.75
C GLU A 8 -4.62 9.12 6.21
N LEU A 9 -5.70 9.74 6.71
CA LEU A 9 -7.05 9.41 6.25
C LEU A 9 -7.22 9.68 4.76
N ILE A 10 -6.67 10.80 4.26
CA ILE A 10 -6.69 11.14 2.84
C ILE A 10 -5.91 10.12 2.02
N VAL A 11 -4.68 9.78 2.44
CA VAL A 11 -3.83 8.79 1.75
C VAL A 11 -4.49 7.42 1.74
N LEU A 12 -5.08 6.98 2.87
CA LEU A 12 -5.79 5.72 2.99
C LEU A 12 -6.96 5.66 2.01
N THR A 13 -7.80 6.72 2.00
CA THR A 13 -9.00 6.79 1.15
C THR A 13 -8.62 6.80 -0.34
N ALA A 14 -7.63 7.60 -0.72
CA ALA A 14 -7.13 7.66 -2.09
C ALA A 14 -6.58 6.31 -2.56
N THR A 15 -5.83 5.62 -1.70
CA THR A 15 -5.24 4.31 -2.03
C THR A 15 -6.31 3.24 -2.23
N VAL A 16 -7.33 3.19 -1.36
CA VAL A 16 -8.45 2.24 -1.50
C VAL A 16 -9.22 2.46 -2.81
N ILE A 17 -9.47 3.72 -3.19
CA ILE A 17 -10.14 4.06 -4.46
C ILE A 17 -9.31 3.59 -5.66
N LEU A 18 -8.00 3.86 -5.65
CA LEU A 18 -7.09 3.44 -6.72
C LEU A 18 -7.05 1.91 -6.88
N ILE A 19 -6.96 1.18 -5.77
CA ILE A 19 -6.96 -0.28 -5.78
C ILE A 19 -8.29 -0.81 -6.34
N LYS A 20 -9.42 -0.27 -5.90
CA LYS A 20 -10.75 -0.68 -6.41
C LYS A 20 -10.87 -0.49 -7.92
N ASN A 21 -10.42 0.66 -8.42
CA ASN A 21 -10.43 0.96 -9.87
C ASN A 21 -9.50 0.03 -10.65
N PHE A 22 -8.31 -0.25 -10.12
CA PHE A 22 -7.36 -1.18 -10.73
C PHE A 22 -7.94 -2.60 -10.82
N VAL A 23 -8.52 -3.11 -9.74
CA VAL A 23 -9.15 -4.43 -9.71
C VAL A 23 -10.26 -4.54 -10.75
N GLY A 24 -11.12 -3.52 -10.83
CA GLY A 24 -12.21 -3.46 -11.82
C GLY A 24 -11.69 -3.51 -13.26
N ASN A 25 -10.71 -2.67 -13.60
CA ASN A 25 -10.13 -2.61 -14.95
C ASN A 25 -9.39 -3.91 -15.35
N PHE A 26 -8.81 -4.60 -14.38
CA PHE A 26 -8.07 -5.84 -14.62
C PHE A 26 -8.90 -7.12 -14.40
N ASN A 27 -10.19 -6.99 -14.04
CA ASN A 27 -11.10 -8.10 -13.76
C ASN A 27 -10.50 -9.09 -12.73
N LEU A 28 -9.78 -8.55 -11.74
CA LEU A 28 -9.10 -9.35 -10.72
C LEU A 28 -10.12 -9.84 -9.69
N LYS A 29 -10.02 -11.12 -9.28
CA LYS A 29 -10.86 -11.68 -8.21
C LYS A 29 -10.57 -10.98 -6.88
N LEU A 30 -11.59 -10.83 -6.03
CA LEU A 30 -11.50 -10.18 -4.72
C LEU A 30 -10.38 -10.74 -3.82
N GLY A 31 -10.06 -12.04 -3.91
CA GLY A 31 -8.94 -12.62 -3.15
C GLY A 31 -7.57 -12.01 -3.50
N LYS A 32 -7.43 -11.46 -4.71
CA LYS A 32 -6.23 -10.72 -5.13
C LYS A 32 -6.22 -9.25 -4.66
N LEU A 33 -7.31 -8.73 -4.09
CA LEU A 33 -7.28 -7.42 -3.41
C LEU A 33 -6.45 -7.45 -2.13
N ALA A 34 -6.39 -8.60 -1.45
CA ALA A 34 -5.67 -8.74 -0.19
C ALA A 34 -4.19 -8.34 -0.32
N ILE A 35 -3.56 -8.61 -1.48
CA ILE A 35 -2.16 -8.24 -1.72
C ILE A 35 -1.96 -6.71 -1.76
N PHE A 36 -3.00 -5.95 -2.11
CA PHE A 36 -2.97 -4.48 -2.14
C PHE A 36 -3.37 -3.87 -0.79
N VAL A 37 -4.22 -4.55 -0.03
CA VAL A 37 -4.65 -4.11 1.31
C VAL A 37 -3.59 -4.39 2.36
N PHE A 38 -2.84 -5.49 2.24
CA PHE A 38 -1.76 -5.87 3.15
C PHE A 38 -0.75 -4.73 3.41
N PRO A 39 -0.11 -4.12 2.39
CA PRO A 39 0.83 -3.03 2.61
C PRO A 39 0.16 -1.84 3.30
N LEU A 40 -1.09 -1.51 2.95
CA LEU A 40 -1.82 -0.41 3.57
C LEU A 40 -1.96 -0.61 5.09
N VAL A 41 -2.34 -1.82 5.51
CA VAL A 41 -2.48 -2.16 6.93
C VAL A 41 -1.11 -2.16 7.63
N SER A 42 -0.09 -2.74 7.00
CA SER A 42 1.29 -2.73 7.53
C SER A 42 1.84 -1.32 7.71
N PHE A 43 1.53 -0.39 6.80
CA PHE A 43 1.92 1.01 6.93
C PHE A 43 1.26 1.67 8.13
N VAL A 44 -0.06 1.53 8.29
CA VAL A 44 -0.82 2.14 9.40
C VAL A 44 -0.34 1.60 10.75
N ILE A 45 -0.09 0.29 10.85
CA ILE A 45 0.48 -0.33 12.05
C ILE A 45 1.87 0.27 12.32
N GLY A 46 2.75 0.28 11.32
CA GLY A 46 4.11 0.81 11.49
C GLY A 46 4.12 2.28 11.89
N PHE A 47 3.27 3.11 11.29
CA PHE A 47 3.15 4.52 11.62
C PHE A 47 2.61 4.73 13.05
N THR A 48 1.62 3.96 13.46
CA THR A 48 1.09 4.00 14.83
C THR A 48 2.16 3.62 15.85
N LEU A 49 2.97 2.60 15.56
CA LEU A 49 4.07 2.16 16.43
C LEU A 49 5.14 3.26 16.59
N ARG A 50 5.45 4.01 15.53
CA ARG A 50 6.35 5.18 15.57
C ARG A 50 5.84 6.31 16.47
N LEU A 51 4.54 6.36 16.78
CA LEU A 51 3.95 7.38 17.65
C LEU A 51 3.90 6.97 19.13
N SER A 52 4.24 5.72 19.46
CA SER A 52 4.05 5.15 20.80
C SER A 52 5.01 5.68 21.88
N GLY A 53 6.07 6.40 21.49
CA GLY A 53 7.07 6.97 22.42
C GLY A 53 8.02 5.94 23.07
N ASN A 54 7.80 4.65 22.86
CA ASN A 54 8.72 3.58 23.25
C ASN A 54 9.72 3.32 22.11
N GLN A 55 11.02 3.42 22.40
CA GLN A 55 12.07 3.32 21.39
C GLN A 55 12.08 1.99 20.63
N GLU A 56 11.84 0.86 21.30
CA GLU A 56 11.78 -0.46 20.62
C GLU A 56 10.58 -0.54 19.66
N LEU A 57 9.43 -0.01 20.05
CA LEU A 57 8.24 0.04 19.19
C LEU A 57 8.44 1.02 18.02
N VAL A 58 9.17 2.11 18.24
CA VAL A 58 9.50 3.08 17.19
C VAL A 58 10.35 2.42 16.12
N ASP A 59 11.38 1.65 16.49
CA ASP A 59 12.27 0.95 15.54
C ASP A 59 11.50 -0.10 14.72
N ILE A 60 10.63 -0.88 15.37
CA ILE A 60 9.72 -1.80 14.67
C ILE A 60 8.79 -1.03 13.73
N GLY A 61 8.29 0.12 14.17
CA GLY A 61 7.49 1.01 13.35
C GLY A 61 8.22 1.53 12.12
N TYR A 62 9.52 1.85 12.24
CA TYR A 62 10.40 2.17 11.12
C TYR A 62 10.54 1.03 10.13
N PHE A 63 10.80 -0.19 10.62
CA PHE A 63 10.88 -1.38 9.80
C PHE A 63 9.60 -1.62 8.97
N PHE A 64 8.42 -1.61 9.61
CA PHE A 64 7.15 -1.89 8.93
C PHE A 64 6.84 -0.89 7.81
N THR A 65 7.09 0.38 8.05
CA THR A 65 6.82 1.45 7.09
C THR A 65 7.79 1.41 5.91
N GLU A 66 9.09 1.16 6.13
CA GLU A 66 10.06 0.99 5.04
C GLU A 66 9.82 -0.29 4.24
N PHE A 67 9.54 -1.40 4.92
CA PHE A 67 9.12 -2.64 4.28
C PHE A 67 7.89 -2.43 3.40
N THR A 68 6.92 -1.65 3.88
CA THR A 68 5.74 -1.34 3.10
C THR A 68 6.08 -0.53 1.85
N THR A 69 6.98 0.46 1.95
CA THR A 69 7.42 1.23 0.79
C THR A 69 8.03 0.32 -0.27
N LEU A 70 8.95 -0.57 0.12
CA LEU A 70 9.56 -1.55 -0.79
C LEU A 70 8.50 -2.46 -1.43
N PHE A 71 7.58 -2.96 -0.62
CA PHE A 71 6.50 -3.83 -1.10
C PHE A 71 5.62 -3.14 -2.14
N VAL A 72 5.22 -1.88 -1.89
CA VAL A 72 4.42 -1.08 -2.83
C VAL A 72 5.19 -0.83 -4.13
N THR A 73 6.49 -0.56 -4.08
CA THR A 73 7.31 -0.37 -5.29
C THR A 73 7.36 -1.64 -6.15
N VAL A 74 7.54 -2.81 -5.53
CA VAL A 74 7.52 -4.11 -6.24
C VAL A 74 6.15 -4.34 -6.86
N LEU A 75 5.08 -4.09 -6.11
CA LEU A 75 3.70 -4.27 -6.56
C LEU A 75 3.35 -3.35 -7.74
N PHE A 76 3.77 -2.09 -7.66
CA PHE A 76 3.59 -1.13 -8.74
C PHE A 76 4.34 -1.56 -10.00
N SER A 77 5.57 -2.05 -9.84
CA SER A 77 6.37 -2.58 -10.96
C SER A 77 5.68 -3.78 -11.62
N LEU A 78 5.11 -4.70 -10.83
CA LEU A 78 4.31 -5.82 -11.34
C LEU A 78 3.06 -5.32 -12.07
N CYS A 79 2.34 -4.34 -11.51
CA CYS A 79 1.15 -3.76 -12.13
C CYS A 79 1.47 -3.13 -13.49
N ILE A 80 2.59 -2.40 -13.61
CA ILE A 80 3.07 -1.88 -14.89
C ILE A 80 3.34 -3.06 -15.82
N TYR A 81 4.17 -4.02 -15.43
CA TYR A 81 4.55 -5.16 -16.26
C TYR A 81 3.32 -5.92 -16.81
N PHE A 82 2.34 -6.24 -15.96
CA PHE A 82 1.09 -6.87 -16.40
C PHE A 82 0.25 -5.95 -17.30
N GLY A 83 0.26 -4.64 -17.04
CA GLY A 83 -0.34 -3.64 -17.92
C GLY A 83 0.29 -3.65 -19.32
N GLN A 84 1.62 -3.74 -19.42
CA GLN A 84 2.34 -3.83 -20.68
C GLN A 84 1.95 -5.11 -21.44
N ILE A 85 1.91 -6.26 -20.77
CA ILE A 85 1.48 -7.53 -21.39
C ILE A 85 0.04 -7.41 -21.92
N LYS A 86 -0.89 -6.89 -21.10
CA LYS A 86 -2.32 -6.87 -21.44
C LYS A 86 -2.66 -5.84 -22.53
N TYR A 87 -2.08 -4.65 -22.46
CA TYR A 87 -2.48 -3.51 -23.31
C TYR A 87 -1.48 -3.15 -24.39
N TRP A 88 -0.18 -3.39 -24.19
CA TRP A 88 0.84 -3.03 -25.19
C TRP A 88 1.17 -4.15 -26.17
N ARG A 89 0.54 -5.33 -26.06
CA ARG A 89 0.73 -6.47 -26.99
C ARG A 89 2.21 -6.72 -27.30
N ILE A 90 3.09 -6.57 -26.30
CA ILE A 90 4.49 -6.95 -26.45
C ILE A 90 4.47 -8.47 -26.58
N LYS A 91 4.69 -8.95 -27.81
CA LYS A 91 4.90 -10.37 -28.12
C LYS A 91 6.20 -10.85 -27.51
#